data_AF-A0A8U0WBA0-F1
#
_entry.id   AF-A0A8U0WBA0-F1
#
_cell.length_a   1.000
_cell.length_b   1.000
_cell.length_c   1.000
_cell.angle_alpha   90.00
_cell.angle_beta   90.00
_cell.angle_gamma   90.00
#
_symmetry.space_group_name_H-M   'P 1'
#
loop_
_entity.id
_entity.type
_entity.pdbx_description
1 polymer ?
#
loop_
_entity_poly.entity_id
_entity_poly.type
_entity_poly.pdbx_seq_one_letter_code
_entity_poly.pdbx_strand_id
1 'polypeptide(L)'
;MLEENNNQSHFHDNNNINSRATNLRDEYHHIFNASNSGNRLSDNINKKFNNKKIQVFHLRISKSKLLRYFNAFLEFWRFIFYCIGVIVQRFYYLAFGWPEKSLSTDIALITGGGNGLGRLLALRLCKMGAKIVIWDINKAGINKTVQMLEELGGYCKGYVVDISKREEVYKAAEDVKRDVGDINLLINNAGVVSGFNLLDTPDHLIERSFNVNVVAHFWTTKAFLPKMIENENGHIVTIASMAGHVGINKLVDYSASKFAAVGFDEALRLELEVLGHNNIKTTCICPFFIQQTGMFDNVWARWVSTLNPNEVADRIIIAIKRNEKLAIIPSFLRGLLILKWATPLACASAFLKCIVPDAAPQSRPQKSILNMATNAAITSRVNVMSTFKDNLSPLTNASSLLIQRSSSLGERVL
;
A
#
# COMPACT_ATOMS: atom_id res chain seq x y z
N MET A 1 66.80 -95.08 -41.00
CA MET A 1 66.21 -96.10 -41.89
C MET A 1 64.87 -95.59 -42.37
N LEU A 2 64.58 -95.64 -43.66
CA LEU A 2 65.36 -96.32 -44.71
C LEU A 2 65.97 -95.29 -45.68
N GLU A 3 67.24 -95.49 -46.03
CA GLU A 3 67.85 -95.70 -47.37
C GLU A 3 66.96 -95.36 -48.60
N GLU A 4 67.49 -94.97 -49.78
CA GLU A 4 68.73 -95.43 -50.43
C GLU A 4 69.25 -94.46 -51.56
N ASN A 5 69.81 -94.99 -52.67
CA ASN A 5 70.28 -94.36 -53.92
C ASN A 5 69.30 -93.42 -54.70
N ASN A 6 68.29 -93.94 -55.41
CA ASN A 6 67.08 -94.50 -54.82
C ASN A 6 66.52 -93.58 -53.70
N ASN A 7 66.14 -92.32 -53.99
CA ASN A 7 66.04 -91.68 -55.32
C ASN A 7 65.94 -90.12 -55.20
N GLN A 8 65.61 -89.26 -56.18
CA GLN A 8 64.44 -89.28 -57.10
C GLN A 8 63.09 -89.53 -56.32
N SER A 9 63.14 -89.44 -54.97
CA SER A 9 62.08 -89.64 -53.96
C SER A 9 62.70 -89.51 -52.55
N HIS A 10 62.15 -88.88 -51.50
CA HIS A 10 60.93 -88.08 -51.28
C HIS A 10 61.10 -87.26 -49.96
N PHE A 11 60.06 -86.51 -49.55
CA PHE A 11 59.92 -85.82 -48.24
C PHE A 11 60.79 -84.56 -47.97
N HIS A 12 60.35 -83.79 -46.96
CA HIS A 12 60.81 -82.47 -46.49
C HIS A 12 60.40 -81.20 -47.29
N ASP A 13 60.58 -80.04 -46.64
CA ASP A 13 60.33 -78.66 -47.07
C ASP A 13 58.90 -78.09 -47.16
N ASN A 14 57.92 -78.76 -46.54
CA ASN A 14 56.61 -78.17 -46.20
C ASN A 14 56.67 -77.05 -45.11
N ASN A 15 57.87 -76.62 -44.71
CA ASN A 15 58.11 -75.74 -43.57
C ASN A 15 58.23 -74.24 -43.91
N ASN A 16 58.59 -73.86 -45.14
CA ASN A 16 58.97 -72.46 -45.44
C ASN A 16 57.87 -71.60 -46.08
N ILE A 17 56.75 -72.20 -46.49
CA ILE A 17 55.53 -71.44 -46.86
C ILE A 17 54.73 -71.09 -45.59
N ASN A 18 54.71 -71.99 -44.59
CA ASN A 18 54.10 -71.73 -43.28
C ASN A 18 54.82 -70.61 -42.51
N SER A 19 56.16 -70.56 -42.51
CA SER A 19 56.92 -69.52 -41.78
C SER A 19 56.60 -68.08 -42.25
N ARG A 20 56.31 -67.92 -43.54
CA ARG A 20 55.97 -66.61 -44.13
C ARG A 20 54.51 -66.21 -43.83
N ALA A 21 53.62 -67.19 -43.67
CA ALA A 21 52.24 -66.97 -43.24
C ALA A 21 52.11 -66.72 -41.74
N THR A 22 52.97 -67.31 -40.89
CA THR A 22 53.01 -67.00 -39.45
C THR A 22 53.54 -65.60 -39.19
N ASN A 23 54.65 -65.19 -39.82
CA ASN A 23 55.23 -63.85 -39.60
C ASN A 23 54.24 -62.72 -39.95
N LEU A 24 53.47 -62.85 -41.04
CA LEU A 24 52.43 -61.88 -41.38
C LEU A 24 51.25 -61.89 -40.38
N ARG A 25 50.92 -63.05 -39.79
CA ARG A 25 49.90 -63.14 -38.73
C ARG A 25 50.36 -62.47 -37.45
N ASP A 26 51.60 -62.70 -37.04
CA ASP A 26 52.16 -62.17 -35.80
C ASP A 26 52.33 -60.64 -35.87
N GLU A 27 52.72 -60.11 -37.03
CA GLU A 27 52.78 -58.65 -37.28
C GLU A 27 51.39 -58.00 -37.25
N TYR A 28 50.38 -58.62 -37.87
CA TYR A 28 48.98 -58.17 -37.76
C TYR A 28 48.45 -58.27 -36.32
N HIS A 29 48.78 -59.33 -35.57
CA HIS A 29 48.40 -59.44 -34.16
C HIS A 29 49.08 -58.37 -33.29
N HIS A 30 50.34 -58.02 -33.57
CA HIS A 30 51.02 -56.92 -32.88
C HIS A 30 50.37 -55.57 -33.18
N ILE A 31 50.06 -55.26 -34.44
CA ILE A 31 49.39 -54.01 -34.85
C ILE A 31 47.97 -53.94 -34.27
N PHE A 32 47.21 -55.03 -34.29
CA PHE A 32 45.85 -55.09 -33.73
C PHE A 32 45.85 -54.93 -32.20
N ASN A 33 46.82 -55.52 -31.48
CA ASN A 33 46.99 -55.32 -30.04
C ASN A 33 47.48 -53.90 -29.69
N ALA A 34 48.33 -53.29 -30.52
CA ALA A 34 48.74 -51.89 -30.37
C ALA A 34 47.54 -50.94 -30.61
N SER A 35 46.70 -51.19 -31.62
CA SER A 35 45.49 -50.41 -31.87
C SER A 35 44.46 -50.57 -30.75
N ASN A 36 44.28 -51.78 -30.21
CA ASN A 36 43.36 -52.02 -29.09
C ASN A 36 43.86 -51.45 -27.76
N SER A 37 45.17 -51.45 -27.51
CA SER A 37 45.73 -50.77 -26.33
C SER A 37 45.63 -49.24 -26.47
N GLY A 38 45.88 -48.68 -27.67
CA GLY A 38 45.65 -47.28 -27.99
C GLY A 38 44.18 -46.85 -27.79
N ASN A 39 43.22 -47.64 -28.30
CA ASN A 39 41.80 -47.38 -28.09
C ASN A 39 41.41 -47.44 -26.60
N ARG A 40 41.84 -48.48 -25.86
CA ARG A 40 41.61 -48.57 -24.40
C ARG A 40 42.26 -47.44 -23.61
N LEU A 41 43.42 -46.93 -24.04
CA LEU A 41 44.05 -45.75 -23.45
C LEU A 41 43.23 -44.50 -23.74
N SER A 42 42.79 -44.30 -25.00
CA SER A 42 41.97 -43.15 -25.39
C SER A 42 40.61 -43.14 -24.66
N ASP A 43 39.95 -44.28 -24.51
CA ASP A 43 38.68 -44.42 -23.78
C ASP A 43 38.86 -44.13 -22.28
N ASN A 44 39.91 -44.65 -21.65
CA ASN A 44 40.22 -44.36 -20.25
C ASN A 44 40.57 -42.88 -20.03
N ILE A 45 41.29 -42.27 -20.97
CA ILE A 45 41.60 -40.83 -20.96
C ILE A 45 40.30 -40.03 -21.10
N ASN A 46 39.45 -40.32 -22.09
CA ASN A 46 38.15 -39.66 -22.29
C ASN A 46 37.23 -39.81 -21.07
N LYS A 47 37.14 -41.00 -20.47
CA LYS A 47 36.37 -41.26 -19.25
C LYS A 47 36.91 -40.47 -18.05
N LYS A 48 38.24 -40.37 -17.92
CA LYS A 48 38.91 -39.58 -16.86
C LYS A 48 38.75 -38.07 -17.08
N PHE A 49 38.76 -37.59 -18.32
CA PHE A 49 38.46 -36.20 -18.68
C PHE A 49 36.99 -35.84 -18.45
N ASN A 50 36.05 -36.71 -18.82
CA ASN A 50 34.62 -36.50 -18.56
C ASN A 50 34.33 -36.51 -17.05
N ASN A 51 34.89 -37.46 -16.29
CA ASN A 51 34.79 -37.44 -14.82
C ASN A 51 35.38 -36.16 -14.22
N LYS A 52 36.56 -35.69 -14.69
CA LYS A 52 37.10 -34.39 -14.26
C LYS A 52 36.20 -33.21 -14.63
N LYS A 53 35.63 -33.18 -15.85
CA LYS A 53 34.67 -32.12 -16.27
C LYS A 53 33.42 -32.13 -15.39
N ILE A 54 32.83 -33.30 -15.12
CA ILE A 54 31.67 -33.47 -14.23
C ILE A 54 32.01 -33.03 -12.81
N GLN A 55 33.18 -33.42 -12.28
CA GLN A 55 33.63 -33.04 -10.94
C GLN A 55 33.90 -31.53 -10.83
N VAL A 56 34.51 -30.91 -11.84
CA VAL A 56 34.70 -29.45 -11.92
C VAL A 56 33.37 -28.71 -12.07
N PHE A 57 32.42 -29.25 -12.82
CA PHE A 57 31.06 -28.70 -12.97
C PHE A 57 30.29 -28.78 -11.64
N HIS A 58 30.32 -29.93 -10.95
CA HIS A 58 29.76 -30.08 -9.60
C HIS A 58 30.45 -29.17 -8.58
N LEU A 59 31.78 -28.99 -8.64
CA LEU A 59 32.52 -28.04 -7.80
C LEU A 59 32.12 -26.59 -8.10
N ARG A 60 31.90 -26.22 -9.37
CA ARG A 60 31.46 -24.89 -9.78
C ARG A 60 30.02 -24.62 -9.34
N ILE A 61 29.13 -25.59 -9.48
CA ILE A 61 27.75 -25.55 -8.95
C ILE A 61 27.78 -25.46 -7.42
N SER A 62 28.56 -26.29 -6.74
CA SER A 62 28.67 -26.31 -5.28
C SER A 62 29.22 -24.98 -4.74
N LYS A 63 30.30 -24.44 -5.34
CA LYS A 63 30.80 -23.10 -5.02
C LYS A 63 29.76 -22.02 -5.29
N SER A 64 28.99 -22.08 -6.39
CA SER A 64 27.92 -21.10 -6.65
C SER A 64 26.77 -21.19 -5.64
N LYS A 65 26.42 -22.40 -5.17
CA LYS A 65 25.43 -22.61 -4.10
C LYS A 65 25.96 -22.10 -2.75
N LEU A 66 27.20 -22.42 -2.41
CA LEU A 66 27.86 -21.96 -1.19
C LEU A 66 27.96 -20.43 -1.15
N LEU A 67 28.32 -19.78 -2.26
CA LEU A 67 28.35 -18.33 -2.39
C LEU A 67 26.95 -17.71 -2.21
N ARG A 68 25.90 -18.36 -2.75
CA ARG A 68 24.51 -17.93 -2.54
C ARG A 68 24.08 -18.07 -1.08
N TYR A 69 24.44 -19.15 -0.39
CA TYR A 69 24.15 -19.31 1.04
C TYR A 69 24.94 -18.31 1.90
N PHE A 70 26.21 -18.04 1.56
CA PHE A 70 27.03 -17.04 2.23
C PHE A 70 26.47 -15.62 2.04
N ASN A 71 26.08 -15.25 0.82
CA ASN A 71 25.42 -13.98 0.57
C ASN A 71 24.07 -13.88 1.30
N ALA A 72 23.24 -14.93 1.30
CA ALA A 72 21.99 -14.95 2.05
C ALA A 72 22.20 -14.81 3.57
N PHE A 73 23.27 -15.40 4.11
CA PHE A 73 23.68 -15.23 5.50
C PHE A 73 24.12 -13.79 5.81
N LEU A 74 24.93 -13.17 4.94
CA LEU A 74 25.30 -11.76 5.07
C LEU A 74 24.08 -10.82 4.97
N GLU A 75 23.17 -11.06 4.04
CA GLU A 75 21.91 -10.32 3.91
C GLU A 75 21.01 -10.47 5.15
N PHE A 76 20.93 -11.68 5.72
CA PHE A 76 20.24 -11.92 6.98
C PHE A 76 20.83 -11.09 8.12
N TRP A 77 22.15 -11.10 8.31
CA TRP A 77 22.79 -10.28 9.34
C TRP A 77 22.66 -8.77 9.08
N ARG A 78 22.77 -8.33 7.82
CA ARG A 78 22.53 -6.94 7.41
C ARG A 78 21.12 -6.49 7.80
N PHE A 79 20.12 -7.36 7.57
CA PHE A 79 18.73 -7.13 7.99
C PHE A 79 18.57 -7.09 9.52
N ILE A 80 19.21 -8.01 10.26
CA ILE A 80 19.17 -8.01 11.74
C ILE A 80 19.80 -6.73 12.31
N PHE A 81 20.99 -6.32 11.84
CA PHE A 81 21.62 -5.08 12.29
C PHE A 81 20.80 -3.84 11.91
N TYR A 82 20.18 -3.81 10.73
CA TYR A 82 19.25 -2.75 10.33
C TYR A 82 18.04 -2.68 11.29
N CYS A 83 17.42 -3.82 11.62
CA CYS A 83 16.31 -3.87 12.57
C CYS A 83 16.70 -3.37 13.96
N ILE A 84 17.87 -3.80 14.47
CA ILE A 84 18.41 -3.33 15.76
C ILE A 84 18.64 -1.81 15.70
N GLY A 85 19.25 -1.30 14.64
CA GLY A 85 19.47 0.14 14.43
C GLY A 85 18.17 0.94 14.46
N VAL A 86 17.13 0.50 13.75
CA VAL A 86 15.80 1.15 13.74
C VAL A 86 15.13 1.10 15.13
N ILE A 87 15.31 0.01 15.89
CA ILE A 87 14.78 -0.11 17.25
C ILE A 87 15.50 0.87 18.20
N VAL A 88 16.84 0.90 18.17
CA VAL A 88 17.65 1.83 18.97
C VAL A 88 17.33 3.29 18.61
N GLN A 89 17.19 3.60 17.33
CA GLN A 89 16.79 4.92 16.84
C GLN A 89 15.41 5.35 17.37
N ARG A 90 14.45 4.42 17.50
CA ARG A 90 13.14 4.72 18.09
C ARG A 90 13.22 4.97 19.60
N PHE A 91 14.03 4.22 20.34
CA PHE A 91 14.28 4.51 21.74
C PHE A 91 14.98 5.86 21.92
N TYR A 92 15.93 6.19 21.05
CA TYR A 92 16.56 7.52 21.02
C TYR A 92 15.53 8.64 20.77
N TYR A 93 14.66 8.53 19.76
CA TYR A 93 13.61 9.55 19.53
C TYR A 93 12.53 9.60 20.63
N LEU A 94 12.31 8.50 21.36
CA LEU A 94 11.45 8.52 22.54
C LEU A 94 12.08 9.27 23.71
N ALA A 95 13.40 9.16 23.90
CA ALA A 95 14.13 9.81 24.98
C ALA A 95 14.50 11.27 24.71
N PHE A 96 14.88 11.61 23.47
CA PHE A 96 15.42 12.93 23.09
C PHE A 96 14.50 13.75 22.18
N GLY A 97 13.34 13.20 21.81
CA GLY A 97 12.37 13.85 20.90
C GLY A 97 12.51 13.38 19.45
N TRP A 98 11.43 13.57 18.69
CA TRP A 98 11.35 13.16 17.30
C TRP A 98 11.82 14.29 16.38
N PRO A 99 12.61 14.02 15.33
CA PRO A 99 12.94 15.01 14.32
C PRO A 99 11.68 15.41 13.54
N GLU A 100 11.50 16.71 13.34
CA GLU A 100 10.35 17.28 12.63
C GLU A 100 10.82 18.21 11.50
N LYS A 101 10.39 17.94 10.26
CA LYS A 101 10.66 18.84 9.13
C LYS A 101 9.79 20.09 9.18
N SER A 102 10.28 21.17 8.58
CA SER A 102 9.41 22.30 8.22
C SER A 102 8.49 21.91 7.06
N LEU A 103 7.30 22.51 7.04
CA LEU A 103 6.35 22.46 5.92
C LEU A 103 6.16 23.84 5.29
N SER A 104 6.90 24.86 5.74
CA SER A 104 6.74 26.27 5.33
C SER A 104 7.03 26.55 3.86
N THR A 105 7.82 25.69 3.22
CA THR A 105 8.19 25.77 1.80
C THR A 105 7.35 24.86 0.90
N ASP A 106 6.38 24.13 1.46
CA ASP A 106 5.61 23.15 0.71
C ASP A 106 4.48 23.82 -0.10
N ILE A 107 4.27 23.29 -1.30
CA ILE A 107 3.07 23.48 -2.11
C ILE A 107 2.21 22.23 -1.88
N ALA A 108 1.20 22.37 -1.03
CA ALA A 108 0.41 21.28 -0.52
C ALA A 108 -0.94 21.17 -1.26
N LEU A 109 -1.17 20.07 -1.95
CA LEU A 109 -2.45 19.75 -2.59
C LEU A 109 -3.28 18.84 -1.69
N ILE A 110 -4.53 19.24 -1.43
CA ILE A 110 -5.45 18.51 -0.55
C ILE A 110 -6.73 18.19 -1.33
N THR A 111 -7.01 16.91 -1.54
CA THR A 111 -8.30 16.48 -2.11
C THR A 111 -9.37 16.42 -1.02
N GLY A 112 -10.60 16.86 -1.31
CA GLY A 112 -11.67 16.97 -0.31
C GLY A 112 -11.40 18.11 0.69
N GLY A 113 -10.71 19.16 0.26
CA GLY A 113 -10.37 20.31 1.12
C GLY A 113 -11.49 21.33 1.28
N GLY A 114 -12.66 21.13 0.66
CA GLY A 114 -13.80 22.03 0.73
C GLY A 114 -14.59 21.96 2.05
N ASN A 115 -14.36 20.96 2.90
CA ASN A 115 -15.03 20.74 4.19
C ASN A 115 -14.19 19.85 5.13
N GLY A 116 -14.81 19.40 6.21
CA GLY A 116 -14.37 18.21 6.96
C GLY A 116 -12.92 18.26 7.44
N LEU A 117 -12.25 17.12 7.34
CA LEU A 117 -10.85 16.97 7.73
C LEU A 117 -9.91 17.74 6.80
N GLY A 118 -10.19 17.77 5.49
CA GLY A 118 -9.34 18.42 4.49
C GLY A 118 -9.19 19.93 4.74
N ARG A 119 -10.28 20.63 5.08
CA ARG A 119 -10.24 22.05 5.49
C ARG A 119 -9.40 22.25 6.77
N LEU A 120 -9.51 21.35 7.75
CA LEU A 120 -8.76 21.46 9.01
C LEU A 120 -7.25 21.25 8.82
N LEU A 121 -6.84 20.42 7.85
CA LEU A 121 -5.45 20.26 7.42
C LEU A 121 -4.97 21.51 6.65
N ALA A 122 -5.78 22.02 5.72
CA ALA A 122 -5.49 23.25 4.96
C ALA A 122 -5.16 24.44 5.88
N LEU A 123 -6.02 24.69 6.88
CA LEU A 123 -5.83 25.77 7.85
C LEU A 123 -4.55 25.63 8.68
N ARG A 124 -4.13 24.40 9.00
CA ARG A 124 -2.90 24.13 9.77
C ARG A 124 -1.65 24.32 8.93
N LEU A 125 -1.64 23.81 7.70
CA LEU A 125 -0.53 23.97 6.75
C LEU A 125 -0.35 25.44 6.36
N CYS A 126 -1.45 26.15 6.10
CA CYS A 126 -1.46 27.59 5.86
C CYS A 126 -0.80 28.39 7.00
N LYS A 127 -1.14 28.08 8.27
CA LYS A 127 -0.52 28.70 9.45
C LYS A 127 0.97 28.36 9.61
N MET A 128 1.46 27.32 8.95
CA MET A 128 2.89 26.97 8.90
C MET A 128 3.62 27.61 7.71
N GLY A 129 2.93 28.38 6.86
CA GLY A 129 3.48 29.09 5.70
C GLY A 129 3.36 28.36 4.37
N ALA A 130 2.82 27.13 4.34
CA ALA A 130 2.67 26.36 3.11
C ALA A 130 1.69 27.03 2.12
N LYS A 131 1.98 26.92 0.81
CA LYS A 131 1.05 27.31 -0.25
C LYS A 131 0.02 26.20 -0.43
N ILE A 132 -1.27 26.51 -0.41
CA ILE A 132 -2.33 25.51 -0.40
C ILE A 132 -3.05 25.43 -1.74
N VAL A 133 -3.25 24.20 -2.24
CA VAL A 133 -4.10 23.88 -3.37
C VAL A 133 -5.24 22.99 -2.88
N ILE A 134 -6.48 23.42 -3.11
CA ILE A 134 -7.69 22.69 -2.68
C ILE A 134 -8.38 22.10 -3.90
N TRP A 135 -8.60 20.80 -3.90
CA TRP A 135 -9.48 20.12 -4.85
C TRP A 135 -10.74 19.62 -4.13
N ASP A 136 -11.90 19.92 -4.69
CA ASP A 136 -13.19 19.41 -4.20
C ASP A 136 -14.23 19.42 -5.33
N ILE A 137 -15.33 18.68 -5.18
CA ILE A 137 -16.48 18.80 -6.08
C ILE A 137 -17.41 19.97 -5.66
N ASN A 138 -17.31 20.46 -4.42
CA ASN A 138 -18.14 21.51 -3.86
C ASN A 138 -17.50 22.90 -4.00
N LYS A 139 -17.87 23.63 -5.06
CA LYS A 139 -17.43 25.02 -5.28
C LYS A 139 -17.69 25.96 -4.09
N ALA A 140 -18.82 25.84 -3.40
CA ALA A 140 -19.12 26.67 -2.23
C ALA A 140 -18.24 26.30 -1.01
N GLY A 141 -17.95 25.00 -0.84
CA GLY A 141 -17.01 24.50 0.17
C GLY A 141 -15.59 25.00 -0.08
N ILE A 142 -15.13 24.92 -1.33
CA ILE A 142 -13.85 25.48 -1.80
C ILE A 142 -13.76 26.96 -1.48
N ASN A 143 -14.71 27.76 -1.95
CA ASN A 143 -14.69 29.21 -1.77
C ASN A 143 -14.60 29.60 -0.27
N LYS A 144 -15.34 28.91 0.61
CA LYS A 144 -15.24 29.13 2.05
C LYS A 144 -13.87 28.72 2.61
N THR A 145 -13.29 27.61 2.17
CA THR A 145 -11.91 27.23 2.59
C THR A 145 -10.89 28.26 2.10
N VAL A 146 -10.94 28.69 0.83
CA VAL A 146 -10.05 29.69 0.25
C VAL A 146 -10.10 31.00 1.05
N GLN A 147 -11.30 31.55 1.26
CA GLN A 147 -11.52 32.76 2.05
C GLN A 147 -10.90 32.64 3.46
N MET A 148 -11.15 31.53 4.17
CA MET A 148 -10.61 31.32 5.52
C MET A 148 -9.07 31.19 5.56
N LEU A 149 -8.41 30.87 4.44
CA LEU A 149 -6.94 30.82 4.34
C LEU A 149 -6.36 32.18 3.93
N GLU A 150 -7.05 32.92 3.06
CA GLU A 150 -6.72 34.30 2.70
C GLU A 150 -6.85 35.24 3.91
N GLU A 151 -7.88 35.06 4.75
CA GLU A 151 -8.06 35.75 6.04
C GLU A 151 -6.92 35.46 7.05
N LEU A 152 -6.17 34.36 6.88
CA LEU A 152 -4.96 34.04 7.64
C LEU A 152 -3.67 34.58 6.99
N GLY A 153 -3.79 35.31 5.87
CA GLY A 153 -2.65 35.85 5.11
C GLY A 153 -1.89 34.83 4.27
N GLY A 154 -2.42 33.62 4.09
CA GLY A 154 -1.77 32.56 3.31
C GLY A 154 -2.24 32.48 1.87
N TYR A 155 -1.42 31.86 1.01
CA TYR A 155 -1.80 31.57 -0.37
C TYR A 155 -2.68 30.31 -0.44
N CYS A 156 -3.88 30.43 -1.02
CA CYS A 156 -4.75 29.31 -1.31
C CYS A 156 -5.33 29.42 -2.73
N LYS A 157 -5.32 28.33 -3.50
CA LYS A 157 -6.03 28.25 -4.79
C LYS A 157 -6.92 27.02 -4.87
N GLY A 158 -8.19 27.24 -5.18
CA GLY A 158 -9.21 26.20 -5.27
C GLY A 158 -9.53 25.77 -6.71
N TYR A 159 -9.70 24.48 -6.92
CA TYR A 159 -10.14 23.88 -8.19
C TYR A 159 -11.36 22.99 -7.95
N VAL A 160 -12.38 23.12 -8.80
CA VAL A 160 -13.53 22.21 -8.80
C VAL A 160 -13.14 20.97 -9.61
N VAL A 161 -13.03 19.81 -8.94
CA VAL A 161 -12.56 18.55 -9.53
C VAL A 161 -13.38 17.39 -8.97
N ASP A 162 -14.07 16.65 -9.85
CA ASP A 162 -14.62 15.35 -9.48
C ASP A 162 -13.54 14.29 -9.62
N ILE A 163 -12.87 13.98 -8.51
CA ILE A 163 -11.74 13.04 -8.51
C ILE A 163 -12.13 11.60 -8.84
N SER A 164 -13.43 11.28 -8.97
CA SER A 164 -13.88 9.98 -9.51
C SER A 164 -13.69 9.86 -11.02
N LYS A 165 -13.33 10.95 -11.71
CA LYS A 165 -13.05 10.99 -13.16
C LYS A 165 -11.58 11.29 -13.42
N ARG A 166 -10.93 10.35 -14.08
CA ARG A 166 -9.50 10.40 -14.46
C ARG A 166 -9.14 11.64 -15.27
N GLU A 167 -9.99 12.02 -16.21
CA GLU A 167 -9.78 13.13 -17.14
C GLU A 167 -9.84 14.49 -16.45
N GLU A 168 -10.73 14.65 -15.46
CA GLU A 168 -10.78 15.86 -14.63
C GLU A 168 -9.53 15.97 -13.74
N VAL A 169 -9.07 14.85 -13.16
CA VAL A 169 -7.83 14.81 -12.35
C VAL A 169 -6.60 15.24 -13.16
N TYR A 170 -6.37 14.66 -14.34
CA TYR A 170 -5.19 15.01 -15.14
C TYR A 170 -5.26 16.45 -15.68
N LYS A 171 -6.44 16.92 -16.11
CA LYS A 171 -6.61 18.32 -16.53
C LYS A 171 -6.30 19.29 -15.38
N ALA A 172 -6.86 19.03 -14.20
CA ALA A 172 -6.63 19.87 -13.03
C ALA A 172 -5.16 19.84 -12.57
N ALA A 173 -4.44 18.74 -12.76
CA ALA A 173 -3.01 18.67 -12.45
C ALA A 173 -2.17 19.58 -13.36
N GLU A 174 -2.44 19.61 -14.66
CA GLU A 174 -1.78 20.55 -15.58
C GLU A 174 -2.15 22.01 -15.29
N ASP A 175 -3.41 22.29 -14.92
CA ASP A 175 -3.85 23.62 -14.47
C ASP A 175 -3.10 24.06 -13.20
N VAL A 176 -2.93 23.18 -12.22
CA VAL A 176 -2.15 23.42 -10.99
C VAL A 176 -0.68 23.68 -11.28
N LYS A 177 -0.07 22.86 -12.14
CA LYS A 177 1.34 22.96 -12.53
C LYS A 177 1.64 24.31 -13.21
N ARG A 178 0.76 24.74 -14.11
CA ARG A 178 0.86 26.04 -14.80
C ARG A 178 0.66 27.23 -13.84
N ASP A 179 -0.34 27.14 -12.96
CA ASP A 179 -0.81 28.28 -12.19
C ASP A 179 -0.16 28.47 -10.82
N VAL A 180 0.42 27.40 -10.25
CA VAL A 180 0.95 27.36 -8.87
C VAL A 180 2.38 26.80 -8.83
N GLY A 181 2.67 25.79 -9.65
CA GLY A 181 3.95 25.10 -9.72
C GLY A 181 3.89 23.65 -9.22
N ASP A 182 5.05 23.10 -8.87
CA ASP A 182 5.21 21.69 -8.56
C ASP A 182 4.76 21.33 -7.13
N ILE A 183 3.81 20.40 -7.01
CA ILE A 183 3.34 19.88 -5.72
C ILE A 183 4.40 18.98 -5.09
N ASN A 184 4.85 19.31 -3.88
CA ASN A 184 5.73 18.47 -3.06
C ASN A 184 5.03 17.83 -1.85
N LEU A 185 3.81 18.25 -1.49
CA LEU A 185 2.98 17.59 -0.48
C LEU A 185 1.59 17.25 -1.06
N LEU A 186 1.36 15.98 -1.40
CA LEU A 186 0.07 15.49 -1.89
C LEU A 186 -0.69 14.81 -0.74
N ILE A 187 -1.84 15.35 -0.36
CA ILE A 187 -2.74 14.76 0.63
C ILE A 187 -3.99 14.22 -0.08
N ASN A 188 -3.98 12.91 -0.29
CA ASN A 188 -5.13 12.13 -0.74
C ASN A 188 -6.10 11.95 0.45
N ASN A 189 -6.96 12.94 0.67
CA ASN A 189 -7.90 13.02 1.80
C ASN A 189 -9.36 12.71 1.43
N ALA A 190 -9.80 13.09 0.23
CA ALA A 190 -11.18 12.89 -0.20
C ALA A 190 -11.63 11.43 -0.07
N GLY A 191 -12.87 11.23 0.38
CA GLY A 191 -13.46 9.90 0.40
C GLY A 191 -14.97 9.92 0.56
N VAL A 192 -15.60 8.82 0.13
CA VAL A 192 -17.05 8.58 0.25
C VAL A 192 -17.34 7.28 0.98
N VAL A 193 -18.55 7.18 1.51
CA VAL A 193 -19.10 5.98 2.17
C VAL A 193 -20.58 5.82 1.83
N SER A 194 -20.99 4.61 1.47
CA SER A 194 -22.40 4.26 1.25
C SER A 194 -23.15 4.12 2.58
N GLY A 195 -22.72 3.19 3.45
CA GLY A 195 -23.26 2.98 4.80
C GLY A 195 -24.47 2.03 4.90
N PHE A 196 -24.67 1.16 3.90
CA PHE A 196 -25.74 0.16 3.85
C PHE A 196 -25.20 -1.27 4.07
N ASN A 197 -26.08 -2.26 4.28
CA ASN A 197 -25.66 -3.67 4.14
C ASN A 197 -25.32 -3.94 2.67
N LEU A 198 -24.39 -4.85 2.39
CA LEU A 198 -23.94 -5.13 1.00
C LEU A 198 -25.10 -5.41 0.02
N LEU A 199 -26.13 -6.16 0.44
CA LEU A 199 -27.28 -6.49 -0.41
C LEU A 199 -28.26 -5.32 -0.62
N ASP A 200 -28.17 -4.29 0.23
CA ASP A 200 -28.97 -3.07 0.15
C ASP A 200 -28.19 -1.92 -0.52
N THR A 201 -26.87 -2.07 -0.74
CA THR A 201 -26.01 -1.06 -1.37
C THR A 201 -26.18 -1.09 -2.89
N PRO A 202 -26.62 0.00 -3.54
CA PRO A 202 -26.63 0.08 -5.00
C PRO A 202 -25.22 0.00 -5.60
N ASP A 203 -25.03 -0.79 -6.67
CA ASP A 203 -23.72 -1.05 -7.29
C ASP A 203 -22.93 0.22 -7.62
N HIS A 204 -23.59 1.26 -8.12
CA HIS A 204 -22.94 2.54 -8.46
C HIS A 204 -22.29 3.24 -7.25
N LEU A 205 -22.78 3.01 -6.02
CA LEU A 205 -22.12 3.50 -4.80
C LEU A 205 -20.89 2.65 -4.43
N ILE A 206 -20.91 1.35 -4.73
CA ILE A 206 -19.75 0.45 -4.55
C ILE A 206 -18.63 0.88 -5.51
N GLU A 207 -18.95 1.03 -6.80
CA GLU A 207 -18.01 1.53 -7.81
C GLU A 207 -17.42 2.89 -7.42
N ARG A 208 -18.28 3.81 -6.97
CA ARG A 208 -17.89 5.16 -6.55
C ARG A 208 -17.01 5.16 -5.30
N SER A 209 -17.30 4.32 -4.31
CA SER A 209 -16.43 4.08 -3.15
C SER A 209 -15.01 3.67 -3.58
N PHE A 210 -14.86 2.79 -4.58
CA PHE A 210 -13.53 2.46 -5.11
C PHE A 210 -12.91 3.59 -5.94
N ASN A 211 -13.66 4.20 -6.86
CA ASN A 211 -13.15 5.25 -7.74
C ASN A 211 -12.61 6.45 -6.94
N VAL A 212 -13.33 6.89 -5.90
CA VAL A 212 -12.90 8.00 -5.03
C VAL A 212 -11.83 7.57 -4.02
N ASN A 213 -12.03 6.50 -3.25
CA ASN A 213 -11.17 6.18 -2.11
C ASN A 213 -9.88 5.44 -2.50
N VAL A 214 -9.76 4.98 -3.74
CA VAL A 214 -8.66 4.12 -4.23
C VAL A 214 -8.14 4.60 -5.57
N VAL A 215 -8.96 4.54 -6.63
CA VAL A 215 -8.47 4.73 -8.01
C VAL A 215 -7.97 6.16 -8.23
N ALA A 216 -8.64 7.16 -7.63
CA ALA A 216 -8.18 8.54 -7.61
C ALA A 216 -6.75 8.72 -7.06
N HIS A 217 -6.34 7.92 -6.06
CA HIS A 217 -4.99 8.00 -5.49
C HIS A 217 -3.92 7.60 -6.52
N PHE A 218 -4.21 6.62 -7.39
CA PHE A 218 -3.30 6.27 -8.49
C PHE A 218 -3.20 7.41 -9.50
N TRP A 219 -4.30 8.10 -9.81
CA TRP A 219 -4.29 9.21 -10.77
C TRP A 219 -3.56 10.43 -10.23
N THR A 220 -3.82 10.85 -8.99
CA THR A 220 -3.12 11.98 -8.35
C THR A 220 -1.63 11.68 -8.16
N THR A 221 -1.27 10.49 -7.67
CA THR A 221 0.14 10.08 -7.55
C THR A 221 0.80 10.06 -8.92
N LYS A 222 0.21 9.48 -9.97
CA LYS A 222 0.79 9.50 -11.32
C LYS A 222 0.95 10.90 -11.92
N ALA A 223 0.12 11.86 -11.51
CA ALA A 223 0.21 13.24 -11.97
C ALA A 223 1.35 14.02 -11.28
N PHE A 224 1.54 13.84 -9.97
CA PHE A 224 2.47 14.68 -9.18
C PHE A 224 3.81 13.99 -8.81
N LEU A 225 3.84 12.67 -8.65
CA LEU A 225 5.04 11.92 -8.27
C LEU A 225 6.24 12.08 -9.22
N PRO A 226 6.09 12.14 -10.56
CA PRO A 226 7.25 12.26 -11.46
C PRO A 226 8.10 13.50 -11.15
N LYS A 227 7.45 14.62 -10.83
CA LYS A 227 8.14 15.87 -10.52
C LYS A 227 8.67 15.93 -9.08
N MET A 228 7.99 15.27 -8.14
CA MET A 228 8.55 15.02 -6.81
C MET A 228 9.87 14.25 -6.88
N ILE A 229 9.93 13.19 -7.72
CA ILE A 229 11.13 12.39 -7.97
C ILE A 229 12.24 13.24 -8.61
N GLU A 230 11.94 13.98 -9.69
CA GLU A 230 12.92 14.84 -10.37
C GLU A 230 13.51 15.92 -9.45
N ASN A 231 12.69 16.50 -8.57
CA ASN A 231 13.11 17.51 -7.60
C ASN A 231 13.72 16.91 -6.31
N GLU A 232 13.83 15.58 -6.22
CA GLU A 232 14.17 14.81 -5.00
C GLU A 232 13.45 15.27 -3.71
N ASN A 233 12.22 15.76 -3.83
CA ASN A 233 11.44 16.28 -2.71
C ASN A 233 9.96 15.99 -2.91
N GLY A 234 9.39 15.16 -2.03
CA GLY A 234 7.98 14.81 -2.08
C GLY A 234 7.49 14.13 -0.83
N HIS A 235 6.20 14.31 -0.55
CA HIS A 235 5.48 13.57 0.48
C HIS A 235 4.06 13.26 -0.01
N ILE A 236 3.75 11.97 -0.11
CA ILE A 236 2.39 11.49 -0.41
C ILE A 236 1.75 11.01 0.89
N VAL A 237 0.60 11.57 1.23
CA VAL A 237 -0.16 11.28 2.44
C VAL A 237 -1.48 10.64 2.05
N THR A 238 -1.73 9.44 2.56
CA THR A 238 -2.91 8.64 2.25
C THR A 238 -3.84 8.63 3.46
N ILE A 239 -5.00 9.29 3.38
CA ILE A 239 -6.01 9.24 4.45
C ILE A 239 -6.87 7.99 4.27
N ALA A 240 -6.42 6.91 4.92
CA ALA A 240 -7.12 5.65 4.98
C ALA A 240 -8.16 5.67 6.12
N SER A 241 -8.23 4.62 6.93
CA SER A 241 -9.07 4.49 8.13
C SER A 241 -8.63 3.26 8.92
N MET A 242 -9.00 3.16 10.20
CA MET A 242 -9.01 1.88 10.91
C MET A 242 -9.83 0.80 10.19
N ALA A 243 -10.84 1.20 9.40
CA ALA A 243 -11.59 0.32 8.50
C ALA A 243 -10.73 -0.32 7.39
N GLY A 244 -9.49 0.16 7.17
CA GLY A 244 -8.48 -0.45 6.30
C GLY A 244 -7.59 -1.50 6.96
N HIS A 245 -7.80 -1.80 8.24
CA HIS A 245 -7.14 -2.90 8.95
C HIS A 245 -8.14 -3.90 9.56
N VAL A 246 -9.40 -3.51 9.78
CA VAL A 246 -10.51 -4.36 10.22
C VAL A 246 -11.77 -4.13 9.40
N GLY A 247 -12.51 -5.19 9.08
CA GLY A 247 -13.82 -5.09 8.46
C GLY A 247 -14.86 -4.61 9.48
N ILE A 248 -15.76 -3.71 9.05
CA ILE A 248 -16.82 -3.16 9.90
C ILE A 248 -18.19 -3.48 9.29
N ASN A 249 -19.18 -3.78 10.16
CA ASN A 249 -20.55 -4.05 9.74
C ASN A 249 -21.13 -2.86 8.95
N LYS A 250 -21.92 -3.13 7.89
CA LYS A 250 -22.54 -2.12 7.00
C LYS A 250 -21.58 -1.14 6.31
N LEU A 251 -20.31 -1.53 6.18
CA LEU A 251 -19.24 -0.77 5.55
C LEU A 251 -18.38 -1.67 4.66
N VAL A 252 -18.98 -2.62 3.93
CA VAL A 252 -18.23 -3.64 3.17
C VAL A 252 -17.42 -3.01 2.04
N ASP A 253 -18.05 -2.16 1.23
CA ASP A 253 -17.43 -1.35 0.18
C ASP A 253 -16.37 -0.40 0.76
N TYR A 254 -16.71 0.30 1.83
CA TYR A 254 -15.84 1.28 2.46
C TYR A 254 -14.61 0.64 3.09
N SER A 255 -14.77 -0.43 3.88
CA SER A 255 -13.65 -1.22 4.41
C SER A 255 -12.79 -1.73 3.27
N ALA A 256 -13.36 -2.42 2.27
CA ALA A 256 -12.58 -2.94 1.14
C ALA A 256 -11.77 -1.84 0.44
N SER A 257 -12.37 -0.67 0.20
CA SER A 257 -11.69 0.49 -0.38
C SER A 257 -10.57 1.03 0.54
N LYS A 258 -10.76 1.09 1.86
CA LYS A 258 -9.74 1.58 2.80
C LYS A 258 -8.63 0.55 3.04
N PHE A 259 -8.89 -0.75 2.92
CA PHE A 259 -7.85 -1.79 2.87
C PHE A 259 -6.99 -1.63 1.61
N ALA A 260 -7.62 -1.38 0.46
CA ALA A 260 -6.91 -1.10 -0.78
C ALA A 260 -6.08 0.20 -0.71
N ALA A 261 -6.57 1.24 -0.04
CA ALA A 261 -5.82 2.48 0.20
C ALA A 261 -4.58 2.26 1.10
N VAL A 262 -4.67 1.41 2.14
CA VAL A 262 -3.50 1.01 2.94
C VAL A 262 -2.51 0.23 2.07
N GLY A 263 -2.97 -0.76 1.30
CA GLY A 263 -2.13 -1.55 0.41
C GLY A 263 -1.44 -0.72 -0.66
N PHE A 264 -2.11 0.32 -1.18
CA PHE A 264 -1.54 1.30 -2.11
C PHE A 264 -0.35 2.05 -1.49
N ASP A 265 -0.50 2.60 -0.27
CA ASP A 265 0.59 3.31 0.42
C ASP A 265 1.77 2.40 0.75
N GLU A 266 1.49 1.17 1.19
CA GLU A 266 2.50 0.16 1.50
C GLU A 266 3.29 -0.27 0.25
N ALA A 267 2.60 -0.56 -0.86
CA ALA A 267 3.22 -0.95 -2.12
C ALA A 267 4.04 0.20 -2.73
N LEU A 268 3.45 1.41 -2.83
CA LEU A 268 4.12 2.60 -3.37
C LEU A 268 5.39 2.93 -2.58
N ARG A 269 5.35 2.83 -1.24
CA ARG A 269 6.53 3.05 -0.40
C ARG A 269 7.66 2.07 -0.72
N LEU A 270 7.34 0.78 -0.82
CA LEU A 270 8.34 -0.25 -1.10
C LEU A 270 8.93 -0.09 -2.51
N GLU A 271 8.11 0.29 -3.50
CA GLU A 271 8.56 0.59 -4.86
C GLU A 271 9.57 1.76 -4.85
N LEU A 272 9.24 2.87 -4.19
CA LEU A 272 10.13 4.03 -4.05
C LEU A 272 11.43 3.70 -3.30
N GLU A 273 11.35 2.89 -2.23
CA GLU A 273 12.53 2.44 -1.47
C GLU A 273 13.44 1.52 -2.29
N VAL A 274 12.88 0.60 -3.10
CA VAL A 274 13.63 -0.31 -3.98
C VAL A 274 14.26 0.43 -5.17
N LEU A 275 13.58 1.44 -5.72
CA LEU A 275 14.12 2.31 -6.78
C LEU A 275 15.14 3.34 -6.26
N GLY A 276 15.34 3.44 -4.94
CA GLY A 276 16.32 4.34 -4.32
C GLY A 276 15.84 5.78 -4.13
N HIS A 277 14.56 6.07 -4.36
CA HIS A 277 13.93 7.39 -4.20
C HIS A 277 13.69 7.77 -2.73
N ASN A 278 14.74 7.64 -1.90
CA ASN A 278 14.70 7.76 -0.46
C ASN A 278 14.22 9.13 0.05
N ASN A 279 14.31 10.19 -0.76
CA ASN A 279 13.85 11.53 -0.39
C ASN A 279 12.33 11.70 -0.54
N ILE A 280 11.65 10.82 -1.28
CA ILE A 280 10.19 10.82 -1.41
C ILE A 280 9.59 10.03 -0.24
N LYS A 281 8.73 10.70 0.52
CA LYS A 281 8.14 10.13 1.76
C LYS A 281 6.71 9.68 1.51
N THR A 282 6.26 8.66 2.23
CA THR A 282 4.85 8.28 2.29
C THR A 282 4.37 8.17 3.73
N THR A 283 3.11 8.53 3.96
CA THR A 283 2.46 8.48 5.26
C THR A 283 1.02 8.01 5.11
N CYS A 284 0.73 6.79 5.55
CA CYS A 284 -0.64 6.31 5.70
C CYS A 284 -1.21 6.78 7.05
N ILE A 285 -2.33 7.49 7.03
CA ILE A 285 -3.09 7.85 8.23
C ILE A 285 -4.29 6.90 8.36
N CYS A 286 -4.38 6.19 9.47
CA CYS A 286 -5.50 5.31 9.79
C CYS A 286 -6.27 5.83 11.02
N PRO A 287 -7.19 6.80 10.86
CA PRO A 287 -8.03 7.27 11.95
C PRO A 287 -9.18 6.30 12.25
N PHE A 288 -9.54 6.19 13.52
CA PHE A 288 -10.83 5.69 13.97
C PHE A 288 -11.96 6.69 13.64
N PHE A 289 -13.21 6.38 13.97
CA PHE A 289 -14.35 7.25 13.68
C PHE A 289 -14.13 8.69 14.19
N ILE A 290 -14.24 9.66 13.28
CA ILE A 290 -14.09 11.09 13.55
C ILE A 290 -15.50 11.71 13.63
N GLN A 291 -15.80 12.47 14.67
CA GLN A 291 -17.06 13.20 14.81
C GLN A 291 -17.16 14.36 13.80
N GLN A 292 -18.37 14.85 13.52
CA GLN A 292 -18.64 16.16 12.88
C GLN A 292 -17.98 16.41 11.50
N THR A 293 -17.46 15.37 10.83
CA THR A 293 -16.92 15.46 9.47
C THR A 293 -18.03 15.48 8.41
N GLY A 294 -19.23 15.02 8.77
CA GLY A 294 -20.31 14.66 7.85
C GLY A 294 -20.32 13.16 7.53
N MET A 295 -19.18 12.46 7.70
CA MET A 295 -19.04 11.05 7.32
C MET A 295 -19.51 10.08 8.40
N PHE A 296 -19.25 10.34 9.69
CA PHE A 296 -19.50 9.37 10.78
C PHE A 296 -20.20 9.95 12.02
N ASP A 297 -20.77 11.14 11.91
CA ASP A 297 -21.26 11.97 13.02
C ASP A 297 -22.27 11.28 13.97
N ASN A 298 -23.02 10.30 13.47
CA ASN A 298 -24.04 9.54 14.22
C ASN A 298 -23.63 8.08 14.53
N VAL A 299 -22.37 7.69 14.34
CA VAL A 299 -21.89 6.33 14.63
C VAL A 299 -21.45 6.21 16.09
N TRP A 300 -22.00 5.22 16.79
CA TRP A 300 -21.66 4.95 18.19
C TRP A 300 -20.83 3.67 18.32
N ALA A 301 -19.64 3.79 18.90
CA ALA A 301 -18.80 2.66 19.30
C ALA A 301 -18.81 2.54 20.84
N ARG A 302 -18.97 1.31 21.35
CA ARG A 302 -19.23 1.06 22.79
C ARG A 302 -18.08 1.49 23.71
N TRP A 303 -16.85 1.19 23.31
CA TRP A 303 -15.67 1.19 24.19
C TRP A 303 -14.55 2.09 23.69
N VAL A 304 -14.75 2.77 22.56
CA VAL A 304 -13.76 3.66 21.94
C VAL A 304 -14.48 4.94 21.55
N SER A 305 -14.17 6.03 22.24
CA SER A 305 -14.71 7.35 21.92
C SER A 305 -14.37 7.74 20.48
N THR A 306 -15.37 8.25 19.77
CA THR A 306 -15.19 8.94 18.49
C THR A 306 -14.30 10.17 18.67
N LEU A 307 -13.44 10.45 17.68
CA LEU A 307 -12.37 11.44 17.79
C LEU A 307 -12.80 12.86 17.42
N ASN A 308 -12.18 13.85 18.08
CA ASN A 308 -12.30 15.26 17.74
C ASN A 308 -11.54 15.57 16.42
N PRO A 309 -12.19 16.17 15.40
CA PRO A 309 -11.55 16.54 14.14
C PRO A 309 -10.26 17.35 14.28
N ASN A 310 -10.19 18.24 15.28
CA ASN A 310 -9.01 19.08 15.48
C ASN A 310 -7.82 18.25 15.95
N GLU A 311 -7.99 17.42 16.97
CA GLU A 311 -6.95 16.52 17.49
C GLU A 311 -6.46 15.55 16.41
N VAL A 312 -7.36 15.05 15.55
CA VAL A 312 -6.98 14.20 14.41
C VAL A 312 -6.15 14.99 13.40
N ALA A 313 -6.58 16.20 13.03
CA ALA A 313 -5.82 17.06 12.11
C ALA A 313 -4.44 17.44 12.68
N ASP A 314 -4.35 17.80 13.97
CA ASP A 314 -3.08 18.08 14.65
C ASP A 314 -2.16 16.84 14.65
N ARG A 315 -2.71 15.66 14.97
CA ARG A 315 -1.96 14.40 14.95
C ARG A 315 -1.48 14.00 13.55
N ILE A 316 -2.24 14.31 12.50
CA ILE A 316 -1.85 14.12 11.10
C ILE A 316 -0.69 15.04 10.74
N ILE A 317 -0.77 16.33 11.07
CA ILE A 317 0.34 17.27 10.82
C ILE A 317 1.61 16.81 11.53
N ILE A 318 1.52 16.32 12.77
CA ILE A 318 2.65 15.71 13.49
C ILE A 318 3.21 14.49 12.73
N ALA A 319 2.35 13.60 12.22
CA ALA A 319 2.78 12.44 11.42
C ALA A 319 3.53 12.86 10.14
N ILE A 320 3.03 13.89 9.45
CA ILE A 320 3.63 14.45 8.24
C ILE A 320 5.00 15.06 8.57
N LYS A 321 5.11 15.89 9.61
CA LYS A 321 6.37 16.49 10.06
C LYS A 321 7.43 15.45 10.45
N ARG A 322 7.01 14.32 11.05
CA ARG A 322 7.88 13.22 11.49
C ARG A 322 8.16 12.17 10.40
N ASN A 323 7.56 12.32 9.21
CA ASN A 323 7.59 11.33 8.13
C ASN A 323 7.19 9.92 8.61
N GLU A 324 6.13 9.83 9.44
CA GLU A 324 5.64 8.55 9.95
C GLU A 324 5.07 7.70 8.81
N LYS A 325 5.66 6.53 8.52
CA LYS A 325 5.19 5.60 7.49
C LYS A 325 3.72 5.17 7.69
N LEU A 326 3.30 4.98 8.95
CA LEU A 326 1.93 4.61 9.32
C LEU A 326 1.56 5.24 10.67
N ALA A 327 0.55 6.11 10.67
CA ALA A 327 0.00 6.76 11.86
C ALA A 327 -1.43 6.27 12.14
N ILE A 328 -1.57 5.39 13.14
CA ILE A 328 -2.86 4.95 13.67
C ILE A 328 -3.33 5.94 14.74
N ILE A 329 -4.59 6.38 14.64
CA ILE A 329 -5.18 7.39 15.53
C ILE A 329 -6.51 6.83 16.10
N PRO A 330 -6.66 6.68 17.43
CA PRO A 330 -5.66 6.91 18.48
C PRO A 330 -4.64 5.76 18.54
N SER A 331 -3.39 6.08 18.92
CA SER A 331 -2.25 5.17 18.73
C SER A 331 -2.31 3.85 19.51
N PHE A 332 -3.11 3.76 20.58
CA PHE A 332 -3.29 2.51 21.33
C PHE A 332 -3.99 1.41 20.50
N LEU A 333 -4.80 1.77 19.49
CA LEU A 333 -5.44 0.79 18.60
C LEU A 333 -4.41 -0.06 17.83
N ARG A 334 -3.19 0.43 17.65
CA ARG A 334 -2.09 -0.35 17.05
C ARG A 334 -1.80 -1.64 17.81
N GLY A 335 -1.93 -1.64 19.14
CA GLY A 335 -1.79 -2.85 19.96
C GLY A 335 -2.93 -3.84 19.72
N LEU A 336 -4.16 -3.36 19.56
CA LEU A 336 -5.33 -4.21 19.29
C LEU A 336 -5.27 -4.88 17.91
N LEU A 337 -4.60 -4.28 16.92
CA LEU A 337 -4.38 -4.91 15.62
C LEU A 337 -3.48 -6.16 15.71
N ILE A 338 -2.59 -6.26 16.71
CA ILE A 338 -1.80 -7.47 16.97
C ILE A 338 -2.72 -8.58 17.47
N LEU A 339 -3.66 -8.25 18.38
CA LEU A 339 -4.62 -9.20 18.94
C LEU A 339 -5.54 -9.83 17.87
N LYS A 340 -5.89 -9.07 16.81
CA LYS A 340 -6.64 -9.57 15.64
C LYS A 340 -5.99 -10.81 15.02
N TRP A 341 -4.67 -10.83 14.92
CA TRP A 341 -3.91 -11.92 14.29
C TRP A 341 -3.42 -12.97 15.29
N ALA A 342 -3.28 -12.60 16.57
CA ALA A 342 -2.88 -13.51 17.64
C ALA A 342 -4.04 -14.36 18.20
N THR A 343 -5.31 -14.00 17.93
CA THR A 343 -6.50 -14.72 18.42
C THR A 343 -7.24 -15.45 17.31
N PRO A 344 -7.98 -16.54 17.61
CA PRO A 344 -8.86 -17.17 16.63
C PRO A 344 -9.85 -16.17 16.03
N LEU A 345 -10.05 -16.24 14.70
CA LEU A 345 -10.84 -15.25 13.96
C LEU A 345 -12.29 -15.11 14.49
N ALA A 346 -12.86 -16.18 15.04
CA ALA A 346 -14.17 -16.14 15.70
C ALA A 346 -14.19 -15.20 16.92
N CYS A 347 -13.15 -15.23 17.76
CA CYS A 347 -13.01 -14.35 18.93
C CYS A 347 -12.82 -12.88 18.50
N ALA A 348 -11.93 -12.64 17.52
CA ALA A 348 -11.74 -11.31 16.95
C ALA A 348 -13.03 -10.75 16.32
N SER A 349 -13.80 -11.59 15.62
CA SER A 349 -15.09 -11.23 15.02
C SER A 349 -16.17 -10.93 16.07
N ALA A 350 -16.25 -11.73 17.14
CA ALA A 350 -17.16 -11.49 18.26
C ALA A 350 -16.82 -10.17 18.97
N PHE A 351 -15.53 -9.89 19.19
CA PHE A 351 -15.05 -8.64 19.78
C PHE A 351 -15.37 -7.42 18.92
N LEU A 352 -15.15 -7.49 17.60
CA LEU A 352 -15.50 -6.41 16.67
C LEU A 352 -17.02 -6.15 16.61
N LYS A 353 -17.85 -7.19 16.56
CA LYS A 353 -19.32 -7.11 16.68
C LYS A 353 -19.74 -6.43 17.99
N CYS A 354 -19.00 -6.65 19.07
CA CYS A 354 -19.23 -5.95 20.33
C CYS A 354 -18.83 -4.48 20.26
N ILE A 355 -17.65 -4.10 19.75
CA ILE A 355 -17.22 -2.68 19.75
C ILE A 355 -18.12 -1.80 18.86
N VAL A 356 -18.40 -2.25 17.63
CA VAL A 356 -19.15 -1.49 16.63
C VAL A 356 -20.36 -2.34 16.19
N PRO A 357 -21.44 -2.38 17.00
CA PRO A 357 -22.61 -3.22 16.70
C PRO A 357 -23.35 -2.73 15.45
N ASP A 358 -23.41 -1.41 15.26
CA ASP A 358 -23.94 -0.78 14.06
C ASP A 358 -23.09 0.43 13.67
N ALA A 359 -22.57 0.43 12.43
CA ALA A 359 -21.87 1.56 11.84
C ALA A 359 -22.70 2.30 10.77
N ALA A 360 -23.94 1.86 10.51
CA ALA A 360 -24.86 2.67 9.72
C ALA A 360 -25.15 3.98 10.44
N PRO A 361 -25.39 5.07 9.68
CA PRO A 361 -26.03 6.23 10.25
C PRO A 361 -27.44 5.82 10.70
N GLN A 362 -27.79 6.12 11.94
CA GLN A 362 -29.21 6.24 12.27
C GLN A 362 -29.77 7.46 11.51
N SER A 363 -30.40 7.21 10.37
CA SER A 363 -31.57 8.01 10.01
C SER A 363 -32.57 7.85 11.16
N ARG A 364 -33.25 8.95 11.54
CA ARG A 364 -34.28 8.89 12.60
C ARG A 364 -35.24 7.74 12.28
N PRO A 365 -35.58 6.87 13.25
CA PRO A 365 -36.48 5.77 12.98
C PRO A 365 -37.81 6.32 12.45
N GLN A 366 -38.23 5.80 11.30
CA GLN A 366 -39.37 6.29 10.50
C GLN A 366 -40.74 6.19 11.21
N LYS A 367 -40.75 5.72 12.47
CA LYS A 367 -41.90 5.76 13.40
C LYS A 367 -42.46 7.17 13.63
N SER A 368 -41.67 8.23 13.49
CA SER A 368 -42.22 9.60 13.67
C SER A 368 -43.17 10.01 12.55
N ILE A 369 -43.02 9.49 11.33
CA ILE A 369 -43.89 9.85 10.20
C ILE A 369 -45.25 9.14 10.31
N LEU A 370 -45.25 7.86 10.73
CA LEU A 370 -46.49 7.13 10.99
C LEU A 370 -47.26 7.76 12.17
N ASN A 371 -46.55 8.18 13.23
CA ASN A 371 -47.17 8.84 14.38
C ASN A 371 -47.60 10.29 14.09
N MET A 372 -46.95 11.02 13.17
CA MET A 372 -47.41 12.34 12.73
C MET A 372 -48.66 12.23 11.85
N ALA A 373 -48.79 11.19 11.01
CA ALA A 373 -50.00 10.95 10.23
C ALA A 373 -51.21 10.62 11.13
N THR A 374 -51.03 9.81 12.17
CA THR A 374 -52.10 9.52 13.15
C THR A 374 -52.40 10.70 14.08
N ASN A 375 -51.38 11.46 14.51
CA ASN A 375 -51.60 12.61 15.39
C ASN A 375 -52.20 13.81 14.63
N ALA A 376 -51.86 14.03 13.36
CA ALA A 376 -52.47 15.10 12.55
C ALA A 376 -53.99 14.91 12.36
N ALA A 377 -54.48 13.67 12.37
CA ALA A 377 -55.92 13.39 12.40
C ALA A 377 -56.58 13.78 13.74
N ILE A 378 -55.83 13.76 14.85
CA ILE A 378 -56.31 14.02 16.22
C ILE A 378 -56.20 15.51 16.58
N THR A 379 -55.14 16.21 16.14
CA THR A 379 -54.93 17.65 16.43
C THR A 379 -55.88 18.59 15.65
N SER A 380 -56.81 18.05 14.85
CA SER A 380 -57.89 18.83 14.23
C SER A 380 -59.00 19.26 15.22
N ARG A 381 -58.97 18.80 16.48
CA ARG A 381 -60.01 19.06 17.49
C ARG A 381 -59.60 19.84 18.73
N VAL A 382 -58.33 20.22 18.89
CA VAL A 382 -57.87 20.99 20.08
C VAL A 382 -56.91 22.08 19.64
N ASN A 383 -57.44 23.28 19.37
CA ASN A 383 -56.65 24.48 19.14
C ASN A 383 -57.38 25.72 19.67
N VAL A 384 -57.33 25.91 21.00
CA VAL A 384 -57.72 27.14 21.70
C VAL A 384 -56.71 27.36 22.82
N MET A 385 -56.12 28.57 22.89
CA MET A 385 -55.12 29.03 23.88
C MET A 385 -53.77 28.27 23.86
N SER A 386 -52.61 28.90 24.10
CA SER A 386 -52.29 30.33 24.35
C SER A 386 -50.83 30.63 24.04
N THR A 387 -50.54 31.84 23.58
CA THR A 387 -49.20 32.49 23.57
C THR A 387 -48.57 32.56 24.96
N PHE A 388 -47.24 32.40 25.07
CA PHE A 388 -46.37 33.32 25.83
C PHE A 388 -44.88 33.16 25.43
N LYS A 389 -44.05 34.17 25.74
CA LYS A 389 -42.63 34.32 25.38
C LYS A 389 -41.71 33.63 26.40
N ASP A 390 -40.45 33.35 26.05
CA ASP A 390 -39.31 34.20 26.47
C ASP A 390 -37.94 33.77 25.91
N ASN A 391 -37.00 34.71 25.88
CA ASN A 391 -35.63 34.57 25.37
C ASN A 391 -34.68 34.00 26.42
N LEU A 392 -33.67 33.21 26.01
CA LEU A 392 -32.33 33.31 26.62
C LEU A 392 -31.22 32.75 25.71
N SER A 393 -30.07 33.43 25.70
CA SER A 393 -28.77 32.99 25.15
C SER A 393 -27.68 33.84 25.85
N PRO A 394 -26.35 33.61 25.68
CA PRO A 394 -25.67 32.55 24.93
C PRO A 394 -24.56 31.82 25.75
N LEU A 395 -23.97 30.73 25.22
CA LEU A 395 -22.51 30.43 25.19
C LEU A 395 -22.23 28.99 24.69
N THR A 396 -21.46 28.84 23.60
CA THR A 396 -20.36 27.86 23.35
C THR A 396 -20.02 27.77 21.86
N ASN A 397 -19.32 28.77 21.34
CA ASN A 397 -18.87 28.78 19.94
C ASN A 397 -17.59 27.95 19.75
N ALA A 398 -17.73 26.68 19.36
CA ALA A 398 -16.63 25.86 18.83
C ALA A 398 -17.01 25.02 17.58
N SER A 399 -18.30 24.87 17.28
CA SER A 399 -18.81 23.96 16.23
C SER A 399 -19.02 24.60 14.84
N SER A 400 -18.71 25.89 14.65
CA SER A 400 -19.10 26.67 13.45
C SER A 400 -18.21 26.48 12.20
N LEU A 401 -17.09 25.78 12.30
CA LEU A 401 -16.13 25.61 11.19
C LEU A 401 -16.51 24.48 10.21
N LEU A 402 -17.33 23.53 10.67
CA LEU A 402 -17.70 22.32 9.94
C LEU A 402 -19.16 22.47 9.45
N ILE A 403 -19.35 22.47 8.13
CA ILE A 403 -20.68 22.48 7.51
C ILE A 403 -21.00 21.04 7.10
N GLN A 404 -22.06 20.47 7.66
CA GLN A 404 -22.61 19.18 7.20
C GLN A 404 -23.16 19.30 5.77
N ARG A 405 -22.92 18.27 4.96
CA ARG A 405 -23.45 18.13 3.60
C ARG A 405 -24.09 16.74 3.46
N SER A 406 -25.33 16.67 2.97
CA SER A 406 -25.80 15.45 2.31
C SER A 406 -25.32 15.48 0.85
N SER A 407 -24.81 14.35 0.34
CA SER A 407 -24.53 14.26 -1.10
C SER A 407 -25.84 14.29 -1.90
N SER A 408 -25.73 14.56 -3.19
CA SER A 408 -26.84 14.39 -4.14
C SER A 408 -27.11 12.92 -4.51
N LEU A 409 -26.30 11.98 -4.01
CA LEU A 409 -26.30 10.55 -4.35
C LEU A 409 -26.60 9.65 -3.15
N GLY A 410 -27.00 10.21 -2.00
CA GLY A 410 -27.29 9.48 -0.76
C GLY A 410 -26.07 9.04 0.06
N GLU A 411 -24.88 8.95 -0.54
CA GLU A 411 -23.59 8.73 0.14
C GLU A 411 -23.22 9.88 1.10
N ARG A 412 -22.23 9.64 1.97
CA ARG A 412 -21.58 10.68 2.80
C ARG A 412 -20.12 10.85 2.42
N VAL A 413 -19.57 12.06 2.64
CA VAL A 413 -18.23 12.50 2.20
C VAL A 413 -17.40 12.92 3.42
N LEU A 414 -16.08 12.70 3.39
CA LEU A 414 -15.11 13.04 4.45
C LEU A 414 -14.67 14.51 4.45
#